data_AF-A0A3M1JNI7-F1
#
_entry.id   AF-A0A3M1JNI7-F1
#
_cell.length_a   1.000
_cell.length_b   1.000
_cell.length_c   1.000
_cell.angle_alpha   90.00
_cell.angle_beta   90.00
_cell.angle_gamma   90.00
#
_symmetry.space_group_name_H-M   'P 1'
#
loop_
_entity.id
_entity.type
_entity.pdbx_description
1 polymer ?
#
loop_
_entity_poly.entity_id
_entity_poly.type
_entity_poly.pdbx_seq_one_letter_code
_entity_poly.pdbx_strand_id
1 'polypeptide(L)'
;MVDLDQPVGADQLPPSETGYFIKAEGHRGAGPGEAAPGFAFAPDAPGALDNLSAMAKDWRQALVQASCTGIQVGVSVLIDKGKPLAISCVRDCHPLPHSKGTMSLRESCWIPDIAADTVRRLAHLGWQGCAMGEYRYDTQTGTFNLIEINFRFWQYLHLDLWAGVDYPRMQAEWFLDGRTTFSTTPRLGVICRDTWPGEVAQLVNELRREDLSWGGKAASAWRFLARFCDPRIHQDFWFPGDRLLYWRNLAGFLSDEFRSLIGRGPIQRAGSDP
;
A
#
# COMPACT_ATOMS: atom_id res chain seq x y z
N MET A 1 6.70 7.64 -19.38
CA MET A 1 6.07 6.41 -19.90
C MET A 1 6.89 5.96 -21.09
N VAL A 2 7.12 4.66 -21.22
CA VAL A 2 7.79 4.04 -22.37
C VAL A 2 6.81 3.17 -23.14
N ASP A 3 6.98 3.14 -24.45
CA ASP A 3 6.24 2.26 -25.36
C ASP A 3 6.98 0.91 -25.46
N LEU A 4 6.30 -0.18 -25.11
CA LEU A 4 6.87 -1.53 -25.13
C LEU A 4 6.71 -2.22 -26.50
N ASP A 5 6.05 -1.58 -27.47
CA ASP A 5 6.07 -2.01 -28.88
C ASP A 5 7.39 -1.64 -29.58
N GLN A 6 8.27 -0.89 -28.92
CA GLN A 6 9.58 -0.46 -29.41
C GLN A 6 10.70 -0.88 -28.45
N PRO A 7 11.95 -1.02 -28.92
CA PRO A 7 13.10 -1.21 -28.05
C PRO A 7 13.24 -0.02 -27.08
N VAL A 8 13.31 -0.32 -25.77
CA VAL A 8 13.55 0.70 -24.74
C VAL A 8 15.04 0.77 -24.42
N GLY A 9 15.61 1.96 -24.50
CA GLY A 9 17.01 2.24 -24.20
C GLY A 9 17.22 2.86 -22.83
N ALA A 10 18.47 2.88 -22.35
CA ALA A 10 18.85 3.48 -21.07
C ALA A 10 18.59 5.01 -21.03
N ASP A 11 18.61 5.67 -22.19
CA ASP A 11 18.31 7.09 -22.38
C ASP A 11 16.84 7.45 -22.07
N GLN A 12 15.95 6.46 -22.08
CA GLN A 12 14.54 6.63 -21.76
C GLN A 12 14.23 6.41 -20.27
N LEU A 13 15.23 5.98 -19.47
CA LEU A 13 15.08 5.80 -18.03
C LEU A 13 15.34 7.12 -17.30
N PRO A 14 14.56 7.46 -16.26
CA PRO A 14 14.88 8.61 -15.42
C PRO A 14 16.22 8.41 -14.68
N PRO A 15 16.92 9.48 -14.28
CA PRO A 15 18.06 9.35 -13.39
C PRO A 15 17.59 8.77 -12.04
N SER A 16 18.30 7.79 -11.51
CA SER A 16 18.01 7.18 -10.21
C SER A 16 19.25 6.62 -9.54
N GLU A 17 19.37 6.85 -8.24
CA GLU A 17 20.42 6.26 -7.38
C GLU A 17 19.90 5.10 -6.53
N THR A 18 18.57 4.96 -6.44
CA THR A 18 17.87 4.06 -5.50
C THR A 18 17.06 2.97 -6.23
N GLY A 19 17.26 2.86 -7.55
CA GLY A 19 16.58 1.90 -8.42
C GLY A 19 15.32 2.45 -9.09
N TYR A 20 14.55 1.56 -9.70
CA TYR A 20 13.45 1.85 -10.61
C TYR A 20 12.20 1.07 -10.21
N PHE A 21 11.06 1.77 -10.16
CA PHE A 21 9.76 1.14 -10.14
C PHE A 21 9.15 1.19 -11.54
N ILE A 22 8.63 0.04 -11.97
CA ILE A 22 8.05 -0.16 -13.30
C ILE A 22 6.63 -0.66 -13.11
N LYS A 23 5.66 0.06 -13.66
CA LYS A 23 4.24 -0.35 -13.71
C LYS A 23 3.80 -0.46 -15.16
N ALA A 24 3.44 -1.65 -15.58
CA ALA A 24 3.01 -1.93 -16.94
C ALA A 24 1.49 -1.71 -17.11
N GLU A 25 1.09 -1.26 -18.30
CA GLU A 25 -0.29 -0.99 -18.67
C GLU A 25 -0.61 -1.52 -20.07
N GLY A 26 -1.90 -1.70 -20.36
CA GLY A 26 -2.38 -2.19 -21.65
C GLY A 26 -2.05 -3.66 -21.88
N HIS A 27 -2.54 -4.55 -21.02
CA HIS A 27 -2.37 -5.99 -21.17
C HIS A 27 -2.89 -6.48 -22.54
N ARG A 28 -2.09 -7.26 -23.27
CA ARG A 28 -2.34 -7.69 -24.66
C ARG A 28 -3.35 -8.83 -24.77
N GLY A 29 -3.77 -9.42 -23.63
CA GLY A 29 -4.60 -10.62 -23.58
C GLY A 29 -3.73 -11.86 -23.68
N ALA A 30 -3.80 -12.75 -22.69
CA ALA A 30 -2.93 -13.90 -22.61
C ALA A 30 -3.35 -14.96 -23.65
N GLY A 31 -2.40 -15.46 -24.44
CA GLY A 31 -2.47 -16.83 -24.96
C GLY A 31 -2.44 -17.84 -23.80
N PRO A 32 -2.50 -19.16 -24.05
CA PRO A 32 -2.42 -20.14 -22.96
C PRO A 32 -1.05 -20.06 -22.25
N GLY A 33 -0.97 -19.37 -21.11
CA GLY A 33 0.24 -19.15 -20.31
C GLY A 33 0.03 -18.12 -19.19
N GLU A 34 0.91 -18.13 -18.17
CA GLU A 34 0.92 -17.14 -17.09
C GLU A 34 1.58 -15.84 -17.58
N ALA A 35 0.85 -14.72 -17.54
CA ALA A 35 1.33 -13.43 -18.04
C ALA A 35 2.45 -12.86 -17.15
N ALA A 36 3.37 -12.09 -17.75
CA ALA A 36 4.38 -11.34 -17.04
C ALA A 36 3.74 -10.40 -16.00
N PRO A 37 4.36 -10.25 -14.81
CA PRO A 37 3.81 -9.38 -13.76
C PRO A 37 3.75 -7.92 -14.25
N GLY A 38 2.63 -7.25 -14.00
CA GLY A 38 2.43 -5.83 -14.37
C GLY A 38 3.20 -4.83 -13.49
N PHE A 39 4.03 -5.30 -12.57
CA PHE A 39 4.83 -4.44 -11.70
C PHE A 39 6.17 -5.08 -11.32
N ALA A 40 7.25 -4.32 -11.42
CA ALA A 40 8.59 -4.74 -11.01
C ALA A 40 9.37 -3.60 -10.32
N PHE A 41 10.34 -4.02 -9.51
CA PHE A 41 11.40 -3.16 -9.00
C PHE A 41 12.73 -3.66 -9.56
N ALA A 42 13.60 -2.73 -9.93
CA ALA A 42 14.98 -3.02 -10.34
C ALA A 42 15.96 -2.11 -9.59
N PRO A 43 17.05 -2.64 -9.02
CA PRO A 43 18.01 -1.82 -8.28
C PRO A 43 18.85 -0.91 -9.18
N ASP A 44 18.95 -1.23 -10.48
CA ASP A 44 19.79 -0.53 -11.45
C ASP A 44 19.14 -0.47 -12.84
N ALA A 45 19.78 0.29 -13.75
CA ALA A 45 19.29 0.48 -15.11
C ALA A 45 19.28 -0.82 -15.95
N PRO A 46 20.33 -1.68 -15.93
CA PRO A 46 20.28 -2.97 -16.62
C PRO A 46 19.09 -3.83 -16.21
N GLY A 47 18.86 -4.00 -14.90
CA GLY A 47 17.72 -4.76 -14.40
C GLY A 47 16.38 -4.14 -14.77
N ALA A 48 16.30 -2.81 -14.89
CA ALA A 48 15.09 -2.14 -15.36
C ALA A 48 14.79 -2.46 -16.84
N LEU A 49 15.81 -2.46 -17.70
CA LEU A 49 15.68 -2.83 -19.11
C LEU A 49 15.31 -4.30 -19.30
N ASP A 50 15.88 -5.20 -18.48
CA ASP A 50 15.52 -6.62 -18.48
C ASP A 50 14.04 -6.83 -18.12
N ASN A 51 13.56 -6.15 -17.07
CA ASN A 51 12.16 -6.17 -16.67
C ASN A 51 11.23 -5.64 -17.77
N LEU A 52 11.59 -4.52 -18.40
CA LEU A 52 10.81 -3.94 -19.51
C LEU A 52 10.74 -4.88 -20.71
N SER A 53 11.86 -5.52 -21.04
CA SER A 53 11.92 -6.52 -22.12
C SER A 53 11.06 -7.75 -21.82
N ALA A 54 11.03 -8.20 -20.56
CA ALA A 54 10.14 -9.28 -20.14
C ALA A 54 8.66 -8.87 -20.20
N MET A 55 8.33 -7.66 -19.73
CA MET A 55 6.96 -7.12 -19.74
C MET A 55 6.43 -6.85 -21.16
N ALA A 56 7.30 -6.50 -22.12
CA ALA A 56 6.90 -6.20 -23.49
C ALA A 56 6.15 -7.36 -24.20
N LYS A 57 6.33 -8.59 -23.72
CA LYS A 57 5.62 -9.78 -24.21
C LYS A 57 4.09 -9.67 -24.01
N ASP A 58 3.67 -9.15 -22.86
CA ASP A 58 2.28 -9.18 -22.43
C ASP A 58 1.65 -7.79 -22.26
N TRP A 59 2.48 -6.73 -22.24
CA TRP A 59 2.06 -5.35 -21.97
C TRP A 59 2.43 -4.42 -23.10
N ARG A 60 1.65 -3.34 -23.28
CA ARG A 60 1.87 -2.34 -24.34
C ARG A 60 2.75 -1.20 -23.90
N GLN A 61 2.64 -0.80 -22.64
CA GLN A 61 3.32 0.40 -22.14
C GLN A 61 3.79 0.18 -20.71
N ALA A 62 4.76 0.97 -20.27
CA ALA A 62 5.16 1.01 -18.87
C ALA A 62 5.44 2.43 -18.38
N LEU A 63 5.01 2.73 -17.15
CA LEU A 63 5.48 3.86 -16.38
C LEU A 63 6.75 3.43 -15.65
N VAL A 64 7.87 4.10 -15.97
CA VAL A 64 9.16 3.91 -15.30
C VAL A 64 9.44 5.16 -14.46
N GLN A 65 9.70 4.96 -13.18
CA GLN A 65 9.98 6.02 -12.21
C GLN A 65 11.21 5.68 -11.39
N ALA A 66 11.98 6.71 -11.03
CA ALA A 66 13.00 6.57 -10.00
C ALA A 66 12.35 6.18 -8.67
N SER A 67 13.00 5.28 -7.94
CA SER A 67 12.60 4.90 -6.59
C SER A 67 12.79 6.06 -5.61
N CYS A 68 11.96 6.11 -4.57
CA CYS A 68 12.13 7.05 -3.48
C CYS A 68 12.10 6.32 -2.14
N THR A 69 12.94 6.79 -1.22
CA THR A 69 13.04 6.28 0.14
C THR A 69 12.09 7.03 1.07
N GLY A 70 11.93 6.50 2.29
CA GLY A 70 11.08 7.11 3.31
C GLY A 70 9.89 6.24 3.70
N ILE A 71 9.27 6.63 4.80
CA ILE A 71 8.08 5.94 5.32
C ILE A 71 6.87 6.26 4.43
N GLN A 72 5.94 5.31 4.33
CA GLN A 72 4.68 5.55 3.62
C GLN A 72 3.78 6.44 4.47
N VAL A 73 3.21 7.47 3.85
CA VAL A 73 2.24 8.39 4.45
C VAL A 73 1.02 8.46 3.54
N GLY A 74 -0.16 8.29 4.13
CA GLY A 74 -1.43 8.51 3.46
C GLY A 74 -2.11 9.77 3.99
N VAL A 75 -2.72 10.54 3.09
CA VAL A 75 -3.57 11.71 3.42
C VAL A 75 -4.96 11.46 2.89
N SER A 76 -5.90 11.28 3.81
CA SER A 76 -7.30 11.05 3.53
C SER A 76 -8.05 12.37 3.46
N VAL A 77 -8.83 12.62 2.42
CA VAL A 77 -9.58 13.88 2.26
C VAL A 77 -11.00 13.61 1.78
N LEU A 78 -11.98 14.31 2.34
CA LEU A 78 -13.27 14.59 1.71
C LEU A 78 -13.24 16.05 1.26
N ILE A 79 -13.37 16.32 -0.03
CA ILE A 79 -13.22 17.67 -0.59
C ILE A 79 -14.45 18.10 -1.38
N ASP A 80 -14.85 19.37 -1.26
CA ASP A 80 -15.90 19.99 -2.06
C ASP A 80 -15.43 21.35 -2.58
N LYS A 81 -15.49 21.56 -3.90
CA LYS A 81 -15.13 22.83 -4.56
C LYS A 81 -13.76 23.37 -4.11
N GLY A 82 -12.77 22.47 -4.03
CA GLY A 82 -11.41 22.79 -3.61
C GLY A 82 -11.22 23.06 -2.11
N LYS A 83 -12.27 22.90 -1.28
CA LYS A 83 -12.21 23.05 0.18
C LYS A 83 -12.33 21.70 0.87
N PRO A 84 -11.38 21.31 1.76
CA PRO A 84 -11.48 20.07 2.50
C PRO A 84 -12.60 20.18 3.54
N LEU A 85 -13.52 19.22 3.53
CA LEU A 85 -14.57 19.01 4.52
C LEU A 85 -14.10 18.10 5.68
N ALA A 86 -13.13 17.23 5.39
CA ALA A 86 -12.35 16.48 6.36
C ALA A 86 -10.98 16.14 5.83
N ILE A 87 -10.02 16.03 6.73
CA ILE A 87 -8.65 15.64 6.42
C ILE A 87 -8.02 14.90 7.60
N SER A 88 -7.26 13.86 7.30
CA SER A 88 -6.42 13.14 8.27
C SER A 88 -5.14 12.67 7.60
N CYS A 89 -4.10 12.44 8.40
CA CYS A 89 -2.86 11.84 7.93
C CYS A 89 -2.59 10.55 8.70
N VAL A 90 -2.00 9.59 8.02
CA VAL A 90 -1.64 8.28 8.56
C VAL A 90 -0.24 7.93 8.09
N ARG A 91 0.59 7.40 8.98
CA ARG A 91 1.94 6.90 8.64
C ARG A 91 2.07 5.42 8.90
N ASP A 92 2.90 4.77 8.10
CA ASP A 92 3.28 3.37 8.31
C ASP A 92 4.23 3.29 9.51
N CYS A 93 4.03 2.29 10.36
CA CYS A 93 4.90 2.02 11.50
C CYS A 93 6.05 1.07 11.14
N HIS A 94 6.03 0.45 9.96
CA HIS A 94 7.12 -0.40 9.50
C HIS A 94 8.13 0.41 8.68
N PRO A 95 9.42 0.40 9.07
CA PRO A 95 10.46 1.08 8.30
C PRO A 95 10.78 0.36 6.97
N LEU A 96 10.54 -0.96 6.91
CA LEU A 96 10.71 -1.81 5.75
C LEU A 96 9.46 -2.67 5.57
N PRO A 97 8.41 -2.14 4.91
CA PRO A 97 7.19 -2.90 4.67
C PRO A 97 7.48 -4.07 3.70
N HIS A 98 7.00 -5.26 4.05
CA HIS A 98 7.14 -6.49 3.26
C HIS A 98 6.39 -6.40 1.93
N SER A 99 5.23 -5.76 1.93
CA SER A 99 4.40 -5.69 0.75
C SER A 99 4.71 -4.44 -0.06
N LYS A 100 4.49 -4.57 -1.37
CA LYS A 100 4.46 -3.50 -2.36
C LYS A 100 3.27 -2.54 -2.10
N GLY A 101 3.17 -1.94 -0.90
CA GLY A 101 2.25 -0.84 -0.59
C GLY A 101 1.19 -1.06 0.50
N THR A 102 1.18 -2.16 1.26
CA THR A 102 0.20 -2.31 2.36
C THR A 102 0.73 -1.78 3.69
N MET A 103 0.09 -0.75 4.22
CA MET A 103 0.34 -0.23 5.57
C MET A 103 -0.37 -1.14 6.60
N SER A 104 0.25 -2.28 6.95
CA SER A 104 -0.38 -3.26 7.84
C SER A 104 -0.42 -2.82 9.30
N LEU A 105 0.55 -2.03 9.76
CA LEU A 105 0.56 -1.38 11.07
C LEU A 105 0.73 0.11 10.84
N ARG A 106 -0.26 0.90 11.25
CA ARG A 106 -0.27 2.33 10.98
C ARG A 106 -0.75 3.16 12.15
N GLU A 107 -0.37 4.43 12.13
CA GLU A 107 -0.66 5.41 13.17
C GLU A 107 -1.24 6.69 12.57
N SER A 108 -2.31 7.22 13.16
CA SER A 108 -2.81 8.56 12.85
C SER A 108 -1.78 9.61 13.29
N CYS A 109 -1.41 10.50 12.38
CA CYS A 109 -0.46 11.58 12.65
C CYS A 109 -0.93 12.87 11.98
N TRP A 110 -0.11 13.92 12.06
CA TRP A 110 -0.35 15.16 11.33
C TRP A 110 0.94 15.64 10.67
N ILE A 111 0.93 15.79 9.35
CA ILE A 111 2.08 16.27 8.57
C ILE A 111 1.57 17.40 7.67
N PRO A 112 1.65 18.67 8.11
CA PRO A 112 0.97 19.80 7.48
C PRO A 112 1.28 19.96 5.99
N ASP A 113 2.54 19.83 5.60
CA ASP A 113 2.97 20.11 4.24
C ASP A 113 2.45 19.07 3.24
N ILE A 114 2.41 17.79 3.63
CA ILE A 114 1.85 16.70 2.82
C ILE A 114 0.33 16.84 2.71
N ALA A 115 -0.33 17.20 3.83
CA ALA A 115 -1.76 17.46 3.87
C ALA A 115 -2.16 18.61 2.93
N ALA A 116 -1.43 19.73 3.00
CA ALA A 116 -1.64 20.90 2.14
C ALA A 116 -1.38 20.57 0.66
N ASP A 117 -0.34 19.78 0.37
CA ASP A 117 -0.03 19.35 -1.00
C ASP A 117 -1.17 18.49 -1.58
N THR A 118 -1.71 17.55 -0.81
CA THR A 118 -2.84 16.71 -1.24
C THR A 118 -4.06 17.55 -1.59
N VAL A 119 -4.44 18.48 -0.71
CA VAL A 119 -5.59 19.38 -0.93
C VAL A 119 -5.39 20.24 -2.17
N ARG A 120 -4.19 20.82 -2.35
CA ARG A 120 -3.86 21.64 -3.51
C ARG A 120 -3.98 20.86 -4.82
N ARG A 121 -3.51 19.60 -4.86
CA ARG A 121 -3.62 18.74 -6.05
C ARG A 121 -5.07 18.39 -6.36
N LEU A 122 -5.84 17.98 -5.34
CA LEU A 122 -7.26 17.66 -5.52
C LEU A 122 -8.07 18.87 -5.99
N ALA A 123 -7.80 20.06 -5.43
CA ALA A 123 -8.42 21.31 -5.84
C ALA A 123 -8.07 21.66 -7.30
N HIS A 124 -6.80 21.50 -7.69
CA HIS A 124 -6.36 21.73 -9.07
C HIS A 124 -7.04 20.79 -10.08
N LEU A 125 -7.25 19.53 -9.69
CA LEU A 125 -7.96 18.54 -10.51
C LEU A 125 -9.48 18.77 -10.56
N GLY A 126 -10.02 19.71 -9.77
CA GLY A 126 -11.46 19.90 -9.64
C GLY A 126 -12.19 18.69 -9.03
N TRP A 127 -11.48 17.84 -8.28
CA TRP A 127 -12.08 16.65 -7.68
C TRP A 127 -13.06 17.03 -6.57
N GLN A 128 -14.13 16.23 -6.44
CA GLN A 128 -15.11 16.31 -5.36
C GLN A 128 -15.39 14.91 -4.79
N GLY A 129 -15.53 14.81 -3.48
CA GLY A 129 -15.73 13.54 -2.77
C GLY A 129 -14.46 13.04 -2.08
N CYS A 130 -14.45 11.76 -1.70
CA CYS A 130 -13.31 11.16 -1.03
C CYS A 130 -12.14 10.87 -1.97
N ALA A 131 -10.93 11.13 -1.49
CA ALA A 131 -9.69 10.73 -2.13
C ALA A 131 -8.59 10.53 -1.09
N MET A 132 -7.53 9.81 -1.47
CA MET A 132 -6.35 9.61 -0.66
C MET A 132 -5.08 9.89 -1.46
N GLY A 133 -4.21 10.76 -0.96
CA GLY A 133 -2.87 10.93 -1.49
C GLY A 133 -1.89 10.02 -0.76
N GLU A 134 -1.13 9.22 -1.51
CA GLU A 134 -0.07 8.36 -0.99
C GLU A 134 1.29 8.98 -1.25
N TYR A 135 2.15 8.98 -0.24
CA TYR A 135 3.45 9.63 -0.24
C TYR A 135 4.54 8.74 0.34
N ARG A 136 5.77 9.00 -0.10
CA ARG A 136 7.00 8.64 0.63
C ARG A 136 7.52 9.88 1.34
N TYR A 137 7.77 9.76 2.64
CA TYR A 137 8.22 10.85 3.49
C TYR A 137 9.54 10.51 4.17
N ASP A 138 10.55 11.35 3.95
CA ASP A 138 11.81 11.27 4.68
C ASP A 138 11.71 12.10 5.96
N THR A 139 11.69 11.40 7.10
CA THR A 139 11.59 12.02 8.41
C THR A 139 12.85 12.78 8.84
N GLN A 140 14.00 12.53 8.22
CA GLN A 140 15.26 13.22 8.54
C GLN A 140 15.36 14.55 7.84
N THR A 141 15.01 14.60 6.55
CA THR A 141 15.09 15.82 5.73
C THR A 141 13.79 16.62 5.71
N GLY A 142 12.66 16.00 6.08
CA GLY A 142 11.34 16.60 5.97
C GLY A 142 10.80 16.65 4.53
N THR A 143 11.48 16.02 3.58
CA THR A 143 11.06 16.00 2.16
C THR A 143 10.08 14.88 1.89
N PHE A 144 9.20 15.06 0.89
CA PHE A 144 8.22 14.06 0.50
C PHE A 144 8.06 13.97 -1.02
N ASN A 145 7.69 12.77 -1.47
CA ASN A 145 7.37 12.47 -2.87
C ASN A 145 5.96 11.89 -2.95
N LEU A 146 5.13 12.42 -3.84
CA LEU A 146 3.82 11.84 -4.15
C LEU A 146 4.02 10.54 -4.94
N ILE A 147 3.38 9.46 -4.48
CA ILE A 147 3.35 8.16 -5.17
C ILE A 147 2.11 8.08 -6.05
N GLU A 148 0.92 8.25 -5.45
CA GLU A 148 -0.34 8.16 -6.17
C GLU A 148 -1.46 8.96 -5.49
N ILE A 149 -2.53 9.24 -6.25
CA ILE A 149 -3.80 9.74 -5.71
C ILE A 149 -4.87 8.72 -6.04
N ASN A 150 -5.52 8.21 -5.01
CA ASN A 150 -6.63 7.27 -5.09
C ASN A 150 -7.95 8.02 -4.96
N PHE A 151 -8.75 8.04 -6.03
CA PHE A 151 -10.09 8.64 -6.06
C PHE A 151 -11.17 7.70 -5.51
N ARG A 152 -10.87 7.08 -4.36
CA ARG A 152 -11.69 6.05 -3.69
C ARG A 152 -11.29 5.94 -2.22
N PHE A 153 -11.99 5.09 -1.47
CA PHE A 153 -11.54 4.67 -0.14
C PHE A 153 -10.23 3.87 -0.20
N TRP A 154 -9.46 4.02 0.86
CA TRP A 154 -8.13 3.48 1.05
C TRP A 154 -8.14 2.33 2.06
N GLN A 155 -7.06 1.54 2.09
CA GLN A 155 -6.98 0.33 2.91
C GLN A 155 -7.07 0.63 4.41
N TYR A 156 -6.49 1.74 4.86
CA TYR A 156 -6.43 2.11 6.28
C TYR A 156 -7.68 2.83 6.80
N LEU A 157 -8.81 2.80 6.08
CA LEU A 157 -10.05 3.49 6.45
C LEU A 157 -10.51 3.21 7.88
N HIS A 158 -10.34 1.99 8.35
CA HIS A 158 -10.68 1.60 9.73
C HIS A 158 -9.89 2.40 10.78
N LEU A 159 -8.64 2.79 10.50
CA LEU A 159 -7.88 3.67 11.38
C LEU A 159 -8.55 5.04 11.48
N ASP A 160 -9.02 5.60 10.35
CA ASP A 160 -9.72 6.89 10.37
C ASP A 160 -11.00 6.82 11.19
N LEU A 161 -11.75 5.71 11.11
CA LEU A 161 -12.92 5.47 11.97
C LEU A 161 -12.52 5.46 13.45
N TRP A 162 -11.46 4.76 13.81
CA TRP A 162 -10.93 4.77 15.18
C TRP A 162 -10.43 6.17 15.58
N ALA A 163 -9.85 6.94 14.67
CA ALA A 163 -9.45 8.32 14.90
C ALA A 163 -10.64 9.30 15.00
N GLY A 164 -11.87 8.84 14.74
CA GLY A 164 -13.10 9.63 14.85
C GLY A 164 -13.52 10.34 13.57
N VAL A 165 -12.97 9.95 12.41
CA VAL A 165 -13.32 10.52 11.10
C VAL A 165 -14.04 9.46 10.26
N ASP A 166 -15.36 9.59 10.18
CA ASP A 166 -16.23 8.66 9.46
C ASP A 166 -16.45 9.11 8.01
N TYR A 167 -15.43 8.89 7.17
CA TYR A 167 -15.48 9.27 5.76
C TYR A 167 -16.68 8.70 4.99
N PRO A 168 -17.08 7.42 5.15
CA PRO A 168 -18.27 6.89 4.47
C PRO A 168 -19.55 7.62 4.86
N ARG A 169 -19.80 7.80 6.16
CA ARG A 169 -20.99 8.56 6.63
C ARG A 169 -20.95 9.99 6.11
N MET A 170 -19.81 10.65 6.23
CA MET A 170 -19.65 12.04 5.81
C MET A 170 -19.83 12.23 4.30
N GLN A 171 -19.30 11.31 3.49
CA GLN A 171 -19.49 11.35 2.05
C GLN A 171 -20.96 11.14 1.67
N ALA A 172 -21.67 10.25 2.37
CA ALA A 172 -23.11 10.06 2.17
C ALA A 172 -23.91 11.32 2.57
N GLU A 173 -23.68 11.89 3.75
CA GLU A 173 -24.34 13.12 4.21
C GLU A 173 -24.02 14.32 3.30
N TRP A 174 -22.81 14.40 2.78
CA TRP A 174 -22.43 15.41 1.80
C TRP A 174 -23.17 15.25 0.48
N PHE A 175 -23.21 14.03 -0.07
CA PHE A 175 -23.77 13.77 -1.38
C PHE A 175 -25.31 13.78 -1.39
N LEU A 176 -25.94 13.19 -0.37
CA LEU A 176 -27.39 13.03 -0.29
C LEU A 176 -28.08 14.23 0.36
N ASP A 177 -27.50 14.77 1.43
CA ASP A 177 -28.13 15.82 2.24
C ASP A 177 -27.53 17.22 2.00
N GLY A 178 -26.49 17.32 1.17
CA GLY A 178 -25.78 18.58 0.89
C GLY A 178 -25.00 19.11 2.09
N ARG A 179 -24.70 18.27 3.09
CA ARG A 179 -23.97 18.69 4.29
C ARG A 179 -22.52 19.01 3.96
N THR A 180 -22.09 20.22 4.30
CA THR A 180 -20.70 20.69 4.08
C THR A 180 -19.95 21.01 5.37
N THR A 181 -20.61 20.93 6.52
CA THR A 181 -19.98 21.19 7.82
C THR A 181 -19.94 19.92 8.65
N PHE A 182 -18.72 19.52 8.99
CA PHE A 182 -18.44 18.36 9.83
C PHE A 182 -17.47 18.75 10.95
N SER A 183 -17.67 18.19 12.14
CA SER A 183 -16.70 18.32 13.23
C SER A 183 -15.66 17.22 13.06
N THR A 184 -14.55 17.54 12.40
CA THR A 184 -13.51 16.56 12.06
C THR A 184 -12.14 17.01 12.55
N THR A 185 -11.84 16.65 13.79
CA THR A 185 -10.47 16.70 14.31
C THR A 185 -10.06 15.25 14.61
N PRO A 186 -9.25 14.62 13.75
CA PRO A 186 -8.81 13.26 13.99
C PRO A 186 -8.01 13.18 15.29
N ARG A 187 -8.29 12.17 16.12
CA ARG A 187 -7.44 11.83 17.26
C ARG A 187 -6.09 11.35 16.74
N LEU A 188 -5.01 11.95 17.22
CA LEU A 188 -3.64 11.58 16.86
C LEU A 188 -3.10 10.46 17.76
N GLY A 189 -2.10 9.71 17.29
CA GLY A 189 -1.50 8.59 18.01
C GLY A 189 -2.38 7.34 18.12
N VAL A 190 -3.52 7.30 17.43
CA VAL A 190 -4.33 6.09 17.28
C VAL A 190 -3.59 5.11 16.37
N ILE A 191 -3.34 3.91 16.89
CA ILE A 191 -2.68 2.83 16.15
C ILE A 191 -3.73 1.79 15.76
N CYS A 192 -3.74 1.39 14.50
CA CYS A 192 -4.59 0.31 13.99
C CYS A 192 -3.76 -0.63 13.13
N ARG A 193 -4.14 -1.91 13.10
CA ARG A 193 -3.45 -2.91 12.29
C ARG A 193 -4.40 -3.83 11.52
N ASP A 194 -3.92 -4.26 10.37
CA ASP A 194 -4.42 -5.40 9.61
C ASP A 194 -3.60 -6.63 10.00
N THR A 195 -4.17 -7.49 10.86
CA THR A 195 -3.46 -8.71 11.29
C THR A 195 -3.41 -9.76 10.17
N TRP A 196 -4.52 -9.91 9.43
CA TRP A 196 -4.74 -11.00 8.49
C TRP A 196 -5.18 -10.39 7.14
N PRO A 197 -4.32 -10.36 6.11
CA PRO A 197 -3.00 -11.00 6.05
C PRO A 197 -1.82 -10.11 6.50
N GLY A 198 -2.02 -8.81 6.70
CA GLY A 198 -0.95 -7.80 6.75
C GLY A 198 0.23 -8.12 7.68
N GLU A 199 0.02 -8.08 9.00
CA GLU A 199 1.09 -8.28 9.99
C GLU A 199 1.70 -9.68 9.94
N VAL A 200 0.93 -10.70 9.57
CA VAL A 200 1.47 -12.06 9.40
C VAL A 200 2.40 -12.13 8.20
N ALA A 201 2.03 -11.52 7.09
CA ALA A 201 2.89 -11.44 5.92
C ALA A 201 4.20 -10.70 6.26
N GLN A 202 4.11 -9.59 7.00
CA GLN A 202 5.29 -8.88 7.50
C GLN A 202 6.18 -9.78 8.36
N LEU A 203 5.60 -10.51 9.31
CA LEU A 203 6.36 -11.43 10.17
C LEU A 203 7.02 -12.54 9.33
N VAL A 204 6.29 -13.19 8.42
CA VAL A 204 6.84 -14.25 7.56
C VAL A 204 8.02 -13.74 6.73
N ASN A 205 7.94 -12.52 6.22
CA ASN A 205 9.05 -11.89 5.51
C ASN A 205 10.28 -11.68 6.39
N GLU A 206 10.08 -11.13 7.59
CA GLU A 206 11.15 -10.95 8.56
C GLU A 206 11.78 -12.30 8.95
N LEU A 207 11.00 -13.38 9.05
CA LEU A 207 11.54 -14.70 9.36
C LEU A 207 12.31 -15.33 8.17
N ARG A 208 11.96 -14.97 6.93
CA ARG A 208 12.63 -15.45 5.70
C ARG A 208 13.91 -14.69 5.38
N ARG A 209 14.10 -13.49 5.92
CA ARG A 209 15.32 -12.71 5.77
C ARG A 209 16.56 -13.51 6.21
N GLU A 210 17.55 -13.56 5.32
CA GLU A 210 18.83 -14.24 5.55
C GLU A 210 19.81 -13.37 6.35
N ASP A 211 19.65 -12.05 6.26
CA ASP A 211 20.47 -11.07 6.97
C ASP A 211 20.11 -10.91 8.46
N LEU A 212 19.03 -11.56 8.92
CA LEU A 212 18.62 -11.56 10.32
C LEU A 212 19.14 -12.78 11.07
N SER A 213 19.82 -12.53 12.20
CA SER A 213 20.22 -13.55 13.15
C SER A 213 19.01 -14.24 13.78
N TRP A 214 19.23 -15.42 14.37
CA TRP A 214 18.19 -16.14 15.12
C TRP A 214 17.59 -15.28 16.25
N GLY A 215 18.41 -14.49 16.94
CA GLY A 215 17.95 -13.53 17.94
C GLY A 215 17.08 -12.42 17.33
N GLY A 216 17.43 -11.93 16.14
CA GLY A 216 16.62 -10.96 15.39
C GLY A 216 15.25 -11.53 14.99
N LYS A 217 15.21 -12.77 14.51
CA LYS A 217 13.97 -13.48 14.17
C LYS A 217 13.08 -13.72 15.39
N ALA A 218 13.66 -14.14 16.51
CA ALA A 218 12.95 -14.27 17.78
C ALA A 218 12.39 -12.93 18.27
N ALA A 219 13.16 -11.84 18.14
CA ALA A 219 12.70 -10.50 18.47
C ALA A 219 11.53 -10.05 17.58
N SER A 220 11.55 -10.36 16.28
CA SER A 220 10.42 -10.12 15.37
C SER A 220 9.15 -10.86 15.79
N ALA A 221 9.25 -12.16 16.11
CA ALA A 221 8.13 -12.94 16.62
C ALA A 221 7.59 -12.37 17.95
N TRP A 222 8.49 -11.98 18.86
CA TRP A 222 8.09 -11.35 20.12
C TRP A 222 7.38 -10.01 19.90
N ARG A 223 7.90 -9.15 19.01
CA ARG A 223 7.24 -7.86 18.67
C ARG A 223 5.84 -8.08 18.11
N PHE A 224 5.67 -9.06 17.23
CA PHE A 224 4.35 -9.43 16.70
C PHE A 224 3.40 -9.84 17.83
N LEU A 225 3.82 -10.73 18.73
CA LEU A 225 3.02 -11.18 19.88
C LEU A 225 2.71 -10.04 20.85
N ALA A 226 3.69 -9.21 21.18
CA ALA A 226 3.52 -8.07 22.07
C ALA A 226 2.49 -7.08 21.49
N ARG A 227 2.57 -6.76 20.20
CA ARG A 227 1.55 -5.94 19.51
C ARG A 227 0.20 -6.63 19.44
N PHE A 228 0.19 -7.96 19.34
CA PHE A 228 -1.05 -8.74 19.32
C PHE A 228 -1.82 -8.68 20.62
N CYS A 229 -1.12 -8.64 21.74
CA CYS A 229 -1.71 -8.55 23.06
C CYS A 229 -1.87 -7.10 23.56
N ASP A 230 -1.45 -6.09 22.80
CA ASP A 230 -1.55 -4.69 23.23
C ASP A 230 -2.99 -4.16 23.01
N PRO A 231 -3.76 -3.90 24.07
CA PRO A 231 -5.14 -3.44 23.94
C PRO A 231 -5.26 -2.01 23.39
N ARG A 232 -4.15 -1.26 23.32
CA ARG A 232 -4.12 0.09 22.75
C ARG A 232 -4.04 0.07 21.23
N ILE A 233 -3.73 -1.08 20.63
CA ILE A 233 -3.66 -1.25 19.17
C ILE A 233 -5.01 -1.77 18.68
N HIS A 234 -5.69 -0.95 17.91
CA HIS A 234 -6.95 -1.32 17.27
C HIS A 234 -6.72 -2.35 16.15
N GLN A 235 -7.77 -3.09 15.81
CA GLN A 235 -7.76 -4.07 14.72
C GLN A 235 -8.74 -3.66 13.64
N ASP A 236 -8.33 -3.85 12.39
CA ASP A 236 -9.27 -3.84 11.27
C ASP A 236 -10.37 -4.87 11.50
N PHE A 237 -11.58 -4.50 11.08
CA PHE A 237 -12.79 -5.31 11.21
C PHE A 237 -13.25 -5.66 12.65
N TRP A 238 -12.54 -5.22 13.70
CA TRP A 238 -12.94 -5.44 15.09
C TRP A 238 -13.71 -4.25 15.65
N PHE A 239 -14.92 -4.03 15.17
CA PHE A 239 -15.71 -2.87 15.60
C PHE A 239 -16.55 -3.17 16.85
N PRO A 240 -16.71 -2.19 17.76
CA PRO A 240 -17.78 -2.24 18.75
C PRO A 240 -19.13 -2.35 18.03
N GLY A 241 -19.89 -3.40 18.30
CA GLY A 241 -21.20 -3.65 17.68
C GLY A 241 -21.19 -4.64 16.51
N ASP A 242 -20.06 -4.82 15.82
CA ASP A 242 -19.92 -5.86 14.78
C ASP A 242 -18.49 -6.44 14.77
N ARG A 243 -18.31 -7.49 15.57
CA ARG A 243 -17.06 -8.25 15.62
C ARG A 243 -17.04 -9.42 14.63
N LEU A 244 -18.17 -9.69 13.97
CA LEU A 244 -18.28 -10.83 13.06
C LEU A 244 -17.39 -10.63 11.83
N LEU A 245 -17.22 -9.38 11.39
CA LEU A 245 -16.34 -9.02 10.28
C LEU A 245 -14.90 -9.51 10.49
N TYR A 246 -14.34 -9.34 11.70
CA TYR A 246 -13.00 -9.82 12.03
C TYR A 246 -12.87 -11.33 11.86
N TRP A 247 -13.82 -12.09 12.41
CA TRP A 247 -13.80 -13.55 12.35
C TRP A 247 -14.01 -14.08 10.93
N ARG A 248 -14.83 -13.39 10.12
CA ARG A 248 -14.99 -13.70 8.70
C ARG A 248 -13.71 -13.45 7.92
N ASN A 249 -13.01 -12.35 8.19
CA ASN A 249 -11.71 -12.06 7.58
C ASN A 249 -10.67 -13.14 7.93
N LEU A 250 -10.60 -13.53 9.21
CA LEU A 250 -9.71 -14.63 9.64
C LEU A 250 -10.07 -15.96 8.97
N ALA A 251 -11.35 -16.33 8.92
CA ALA A 251 -11.79 -17.56 8.28
C ALA A 251 -11.47 -17.58 6.77
N GLY A 252 -11.64 -16.43 6.09
CA GLY A 252 -11.24 -16.26 4.70
C GLY A 252 -9.74 -16.46 4.50
N PHE A 253 -8.93 -15.78 5.29
CA PHE A 253 -7.47 -15.92 5.28
C PHE A 253 -7.03 -17.38 5.47
N LEU A 254 -7.55 -18.07 6.50
CA LEU A 254 -7.20 -19.47 6.76
C LEU A 254 -7.63 -20.40 5.62
N SER A 255 -8.79 -20.15 5.01
CA SER A 255 -9.26 -20.90 3.84
C SER A 255 -8.33 -20.73 2.65
N ASP A 256 -7.88 -19.50 2.38
CA ASP A 256 -6.99 -19.20 1.25
C ASP A 256 -5.59 -19.82 1.44
N GLU A 257 -5.04 -19.76 2.66
CA GLU A 257 -3.79 -20.45 3.00
C GLU A 257 -3.91 -21.96 2.85
N PHE A 258 -5.01 -22.56 3.32
CA PHE A 258 -5.26 -23.99 3.18
C PHE A 258 -5.35 -24.41 1.70
N ARG A 259 -6.04 -23.63 0.87
CA ARG A 259 -6.09 -23.86 -0.59
C ARG A 259 -4.73 -23.72 -1.26
N SER A 260 -3.93 -22.74 -0.85
CA SER A 260 -2.55 -22.55 -1.36
C SER A 260 -1.65 -23.75 -1.03
N LEU A 261 -1.79 -24.32 0.16
CA LEU A 261 -1.05 -25.50 0.58
C LEU A 261 -1.46 -26.77 -0.18
N ILE A 262 -2.76 -26.94 -0.47
CA ILE A 262 -3.27 -28.11 -1.20
C ILE A 262 -3.08 -27.99 -2.72
N GLY A 263 -3.17 -26.77 -3.26
CA GLY A 263 -2.99 -26.48 -4.69
C GLY A 263 -1.53 -26.60 -5.15
N ARG A 264 -0.56 -26.54 -4.23
CA ARG A 264 0.83 -26.96 -4.47
C ARG A 264 0.89 -28.49 -4.45
N GLY A 265 0.48 -29.12 -5.56
CA GLY A 265 0.76 -30.54 -5.82
C GLY A 265 2.26 -30.85 -5.70
N PRO A 266 2.64 -32.12 -5.49
CA PRO A 266 4.01 -32.49 -5.14
C PRO A 266 5.00 -31.97 -6.18
N ILE A 267 6.08 -31.35 -5.70
CA ILE A 267 7.26 -30.98 -6.48
C ILE A 267 7.61 -32.18 -7.35
N GLN A 268 7.38 -32.09 -8.66
CA GLN A 268 7.98 -33.04 -9.60
C GLN A 268 9.49 -32.86 -9.50
N ARG A 269 10.11 -33.68 -8.66
CA ARG A 269 11.49 -34.09 -8.89
C ARG A 269 11.49 -34.95 -10.14
N ALA A 270 11.60 -34.31 -11.29
CA ALA A 270 12.10 -34.93 -12.51
C ALA A 270 13.37 -34.14 -12.82
N GLY A 271 14.56 -34.70 -12.88
CA GLY A 271 14.95 -36.09 -13.09
C GLY A 271 16.26 -35.98 -13.84
N SER A 272 17.33 -36.41 -13.20
CA SER A 272 18.67 -36.51 -13.77
C SER A 272 18.68 -37.46 -14.97
N ASP A 273 19.31 -36.97 -16.04
CA ASP A 273 20.09 -37.67 -17.08
C ASP A 273 19.37 -38.52 -18.13
N PRO A 274 20.00 -38.73 -19.32
CA PRO A 274 21.30 -38.21 -19.79
C PRO A 274 21.24 -37.23 -20.97
#